data_AF-A0A3N0YTT4-F1
#
_entry.id   AF-A0A3N0YTT4-F1
#
_cell.length_a   1.000
_cell.length_b   1.000
_cell.length_c   1.000
_cell.angle_alpha   90.00
_cell.angle_beta   90.00
_cell.angle_gamma   90.00
#
_symmetry.space_group_name_H-M   'P 1'
#
loop_
_entity.id
_entity.type
_entity.pdbx_description
1 polymer ?
#
loop_
_entity_poly.entity_id
_entity_poly.type
_entity_poly.pdbx_seq_one_letter_code
_entity_poly.pdbx_strand_id
1 'polypeptide(L)'
;MTAKMAAPMSNVDEIRDRVILGEFGVKNVHTTDYPGNYPGYDDTWDFEKFKKNFRIDIVNSDENTLEFDMIGIDASIANAFRRILLAEVPTMAIEKVFIYNNTSIIQDEILAHRLGLVPIKADPRLFEYRNSEDQEGTEIDTIQLQLKVKCTRNPRAPKDSSDPKELYLNHMVYSGDIKWLPVGNQADVFADAKIGPVHGDILLAQLRPGQELDIVMHCVKGIGKDHAKFSPVATASYRLLPEITLLQTIEGEQAERLKRCFSPGVIELENVNGRKVAKVVNSRLDTCSREVLRHDDLKNLVKLGRVRDHFIFSVESTGILPPDVLVTEAINVLISKCQKFLTELDTTEMD
;
A
#
# COMPACT_ATOMS: atom_id res chain seq x y z
N MET A 1 37.36 -22.90 -34.30
CA MET A 1 36.02 -23.04 -33.68
C MET A 1 36.22 -23.35 -32.21
N THR A 2 36.28 -22.31 -31.38
CA THR A 2 36.35 -22.44 -29.92
C THR A 2 34.93 -22.68 -29.40
N ALA A 3 34.68 -23.87 -28.87
CA ALA A 3 33.45 -24.19 -28.17
C ALA A 3 33.28 -23.22 -26.99
N LYS A 4 32.26 -22.37 -27.06
CA LYS A 4 31.80 -21.60 -25.90
C LYS A 4 31.35 -22.63 -24.85
N MET A 5 32.12 -22.77 -23.78
CA MET A 5 31.76 -23.60 -22.63
C MET A 5 30.39 -23.14 -22.13
N ALA A 6 29.41 -24.04 -22.15
CA ALA A 6 28.15 -23.86 -21.46
C ALA A 6 28.44 -23.64 -19.97
N ALA A 7 27.79 -22.64 -19.36
CA ALA A 7 27.89 -22.44 -17.92
C ALA A 7 27.45 -23.72 -17.19
N PRO A 8 28.11 -24.14 -16.09
CA PRO A 8 27.65 -25.27 -15.31
C PRO A 8 26.19 -25.04 -14.85
N MET A 9 25.35 -26.09 -14.82
CA MET A 9 23.90 -26.00 -14.52
C MET A 9 23.61 -25.18 -13.25
N SER A 10 24.43 -25.30 -12.21
CA SER A 10 24.31 -24.52 -10.96
C SER A 10 24.39 -23.00 -11.14
N ASN A 11 25.10 -22.54 -12.17
CA ASN A 11 25.23 -21.12 -12.48
C ASN A 11 24.05 -20.62 -13.33
N VAL A 12 23.39 -21.51 -14.07
CA VAL A 12 22.19 -21.18 -14.86
C VAL A 12 20.98 -20.99 -13.94
N ASP A 13 20.78 -21.89 -12.97
CA ASP A 13 19.72 -21.78 -11.97
C ASP A 13 19.84 -20.45 -11.18
N GLU A 14 21.06 -20.06 -10.80
CA GLU A 14 21.28 -18.76 -10.13
C GLU A 14 20.89 -17.57 -10.99
N ILE A 15 21.20 -17.59 -12.29
CA ILE A 15 20.83 -16.51 -13.22
C ILE A 15 19.30 -16.41 -13.37
N ARG A 16 18.61 -17.55 -13.29
CA ARG A 16 17.15 -17.68 -13.47
C ARG A 16 16.35 -17.39 -12.21
N ASP A 17 16.87 -17.72 -11.04
CA ASP A 17 16.05 -17.73 -9.83
C ASP A 17 16.49 -16.70 -8.78
N ARG A 18 17.67 -16.11 -8.94
CA ARG A 18 18.27 -15.20 -7.95
C ARG A 18 18.67 -13.86 -8.54
N VAL A 19 18.24 -12.79 -7.87
CA VAL A 19 18.73 -11.44 -8.12
C VAL A 19 19.90 -11.19 -7.17
N ILE A 20 21.11 -10.96 -7.69
CA ILE A 20 22.33 -10.88 -6.87
C ILE A 20 22.70 -9.42 -6.61
N LEU A 21 22.96 -9.09 -5.34
CA LEU A 21 23.36 -7.77 -4.90
C LEU A 21 24.89 -7.71 -4.77
N GLY A 22 25.55 -7.10 -5.75
CA GLY A 22 26.97 -6.78 -5.69
C GLY A 22 27.25 -5.41 -5.06
N GLU A 23 28.54 -5.11 -4.90
CA GLU A 23 29.02 -3.84 -4.34
C GLU A 23 28.62 -2.65 -5.22
N PHE A 24 28.92 -2.74 -6.52
CA PHE A 24 28.71 -1.66 -7.48
C PHE A 24 27.38 -1.73 -8.24
N GLY A 25 26.62 -2.81 -8.11
CA GLY A 25 25.41 -3.01 -8.90
C GLY A 25 24.68 -4.31 -8.61
N VAL A 26 23.46 -4.40 -9.14
CA VAL A 26 22.60 -5.58 -9.03
C VAL A 26 22.69 -6.38 -10.33
N LYS A 27 22.82 -7.70 -10.23
CA LYS A 27 22.91 -8.63 -11.37
C LYS A 27 21.64 -9.47 -11.44
N ASN A 28 21.38 -10.05 -12.62
CA ASN A 28 20.24 -10.94 -12.90
C ASN A 28 18.88 -10.27 -12.61
N VAL A 29 18.72 -9.03 -13.06
CA VAL A 29 17.52 -8.21 -12.77
C VAL A 29 16.31 -8.54 -13.64
N HIS A 30 16.53 -9.20 -14.78
CA HIS A 30 15.47 -9.52 -15.74
C HIS A 30 14.91 -10.92 -15.49
N THR A 31 13.60 -11.06 -15.66
CA THR A 31 12.91 -12.35 -15.83
C THR A 31 13.38 -13.00 -17.13
N THR A 32 13.80 -14.26 -17.09
CA THR A 32 14.43 -14.96 -18.22
C THR A 32 13.87 -16.37 -18.46
N ASP A 33 12.94 -16.83 -17.64
CA ASP A 33 12.19 -18.09 -17.75
C ASP A 33 11.12 -18.04 -18.84
N TYR A 34 11.54 -17.71 -20.07
CA TYR A 34 10.71 -17.76 -21.27
C TYR A 34 11.16 -18.90 -22.19
N PRO A 35 10.24 -19.49 -22.97
CA PRO A 35 10.55 -20.57 -23.90
C PRO A 35 11.70 -20.23 -24.85
N GLY A 36 12.69 -21.13 -24.92
CA GLY A 36 13.84 -20.99 -25.82
C GLY A 36 15.03 -20.20 -25.26
N ASN A 37 14.94 -19.63 -24.06
CA ASN A 37 16.06 -18.90 -23.46
C ASN A 37 17.17 -19.81 -22.92
N TYR A 38 16.83 -21.02 -22.45
CA TYR A 38 17.78 -21.95 -21.84
C TYR A 38 17.69 -23.35 -22.44
N PRO A 39 18.82 -23.98 -22.79
CA PRO A 39 18.83 -25.37 -23.23
C PRO A 39 18.54 -26.31 -22.06
N GLY A 40 17.63 -27.25 -22.25
CA GLY A 40 17.28 -28.28 -21.25
C GLY A 40 16.20 -27.85 -20.24
N TYR A 41 15.63 -26.64 -20.36
CA TYR A 41 14.49 -26.20 -19.58
C TYR A 41 13.24 -26.09 -20.46
N ASP A 42 12.10 -26.49 -19.91
CA ASP A 42 10.78 -26.25 -20.49
C ASP A 42 10.06 -25.15 -19.70
N ASP A 43 10.09 -23.96 -20.30
CA ASP A 43 9.51 -22.72 -19.79
C ASP A 43 8.22 -22.35 -20.54
N THR A 44 7.60 -23.30 -21.24
CA THR A 44 6.27 -23.11 -21.82
C THR A 44 5.22 -22.93 -20.73
N TRP A 45 4.16 -22.18 -21.04
CA TRP A 45 3.10 -21.90 -20.08
C TRP A 45 2.33 -23.18 -19.75
N ASP A 46 2.34 -23.56 -18.48
CA ASP A 46 1.59 -24.68 -17.94
C ASP A 46 0.85 -24.23 -16.67
N PHE A 47 -0.48 -24.25 -16.76
CA PHE A 47 -1.37 -23.83 -15.67
C PHE A 47 -1.27 -24.76 -14.45
N GLU A 48 -1.11 -26.07 -14.64
CA GLU A 48 -1.01 -27.01 -13.51
C GLU A 48 0.33 -26.86 -12.78
N LYS A 49 1.42 -26.60 -13.52
CA LYS A 49 2.72 -26.22 -12.95
C LYS A 49 2.61 -24.93 -12.12
N PHE A 50 1.96 -23.89 -12.67
CA PHE A 50 1.72 -22.64 -11.94
C PHE A 50 0.89 -22.88 -10.67
N LYS A 51 -0.24 -23.56 -10.78
CA LYS A 51 -1.17 -23.83 -9.66
C LYS A 51 -0.51 -24.65 -8.54
N LYS A 52 0.37 -25.59 -8.88
CA LYS A 52 1.12 -26.38 -7.90
C LYS A 52 2.15 -25.56 -7.12
N ASN A 53 2.80 -24.60 -7.78
CA ASN A 53 3.88 -23.81 -7.19
C ASN A 53 3.36 -22.55 -6.48
N PHE A 54 2.24 -22.00 -6.94
CA PHE A 54 1.66 -20.78 -6.40
C PHE A 54 1.09 -21.01 -5.00
N ARG A 55 1.53 -20.17 -4.05
CA ARG A 55 0.98 -20.15 -2.69
C ARG A 55 1.02 -18.75 -2.10
N ILE A 56 0.12 -18.52 -1.15
CA ILE A 56 0.04 -17.27 -0.40
C ILE A 56 0.15 -17.60 1.09
N ASP A 57 1.12 -16.99 1.77
CA ASP A 57 1.32 -17.14 3.22
C ASP A 57 1.07 -15.79 3.90
N ILE A 58 0.02 -15.68 4.72
CA ILE A 58 -0.28 -14.46 5.47
C ILE A 58 0.60 -14.43 6.73
N VAL A 59 1.44 -13.40 6.85
CA VAL A 59 2.42 -13.27 7.95
C VAL A 59 1.88 -12.40 9.07
N ASN A 60 1.30 -11.24 8.72
CA ASN A 60 0.65 -10.35 9.67
C ASN A 60 -0.63 -9.77 9.07
N SER A 61 -1.66 -9.60 9.91
CA SER A 61 -2.92 -8.98 9.54
C SER A 61 -3.47 -8.22 10.74
N ASP A 62 -3.46 -6.90 10.66
CA ASP A 62 -4.10 -6.01 11.61
C ASP A 62 -5.32 -5.32 10.94
N GLU A 63 -5.99 -4.40 11.63
CA GLU A 63 -7.19 -3.73 11.09
C GLU A 63 -6.92 -2.92 9.81
N ASN A 64 -5.75 -2.27 9.73
CA ASN A 64 -5.38 -1.40 8.61
C ASN A 64 -4.15 -1.87 7.84
N THR A 65 -3.48 -2.94 8.27
CA THR A 65 -2.21 -3.40 7.67
C THR A 65 -2.30 -4.89 7.34
N LEU A 66 -1.76 -5.28 6.20
CA LEU A 66 -1.67 -6.67 5.76
C LEU A 66 -0.28 -6.92 5.18
N GLU A 67 0.43 -7.88 5.77
CA GLU A 67 1.70 -8.38 5.26
C GLU A 67 1.56 -9.86 4.88
N PHE A 68 1.80 -10.17 3.61
CA PHE A 68 1.66 -11.52 3.08
C PHE A 68 2.70 -11.81 2.01
N ASP A 69 3.00 -13.08 1.84
CA ASP A 69 3.93 -13.57 0.85
C ASP A 69 3.17 -14.12 -0.36
N MET A 70 3.61 -13.75 -1.56
CA MET A 70 3.18 -14.36 -2.82
C MET A 70 4.36 -15.09 -3.44
N ILE A 71 4.24 -16.42 -3.55
CA ILE A 71 5.31 -17.29 -3.99
C ILE A 71 4.89 -17.95 -5.31
N GLY A 72 5.80 -18.00 -6.29
CA GLY A 72 5.56 -18.64 -7.59
C GLY A 72 4.86 -17.74 -8.62
N ILE A 73 4.90 -16.41 -8.45
CA ILE A 73 4.35 -15.43 -9.38
C ILE A 73 5.47 -14.60 -10.00
N ASP A 74 5.27 -14.04 -11.21
CA ASP A 74 6.24 -13.12 -11.82
C ASP A 74 6.01 -11.66 -11.37
N ALA A 75 7.07 -10.85 -11.47
CA ALA A 75 7.07 -9.44 -11.13
C ALA A 75 6.05 -8.62 -11.93
N SER A 76 5.72 -9.01 -13.17
CA SER A 76 4.73 -8.33 -14.00
C SER A 76 3.34 -8.32 -13.36
N ILE A 77 2.86 -9.47 -12.87
CA ILE A 77 1.54 -9.60 -12.26
C ILE A 77 1.55 -9.03 -10.83
N ALA A 78 2.60 -9.30 -10.05
CA ALA A 78 2.77 -8.69 -8.72
C ALA A 78 2.74 -7.15 -8.79
N ASN A 79 3.44 -6.56 -9.77
CA ASN A 79 3.41 -5.11 -9.99
C ASN A 79 2.07 -4.62 -10.54
N ALA A 80 1.33 -5.43 -11.30
CA ALA A 80 -0.03 -5.08 -11.69
C ALA A 80 -0.94 -4.91 -10.47
N PHE A 81 -0.94 -5.85 -9.53
CA PHE A 81 -1.72 -5.73 -8.29
C PHE A 81 -1.32 -4.50 -7.48
N ARG A 82 -0.01 -4.23 -7.32
CA ARG A 82 0.47 -3.03 -6.64
C ARG A 82 -0.04 -1.74 -7.31
N ARG A 83 -0.02 -1.67 -8.64
CA ARG A 83 -0.50 -0.50 -9.40
C ARG A 83 -2.01 -0.31 -9.28
N ILE A 84 -2.77 -1.40 -9.33
CA ILE A 84 -4.22 -1.37 -9.20
C ILE A 84 -4.63 -0.88 -7.80
N LEU A 85 -3.99 -1.41 -6.74
CA LEU A 85 -4.21 -0.95 -5.37
C LEU A 85 -4.01 0.56 -5.20
N LEU A 86 -3.00 1.13 -5.87
CA LEU A 86 -2.67 2.56 -5.78
C LEU A 86 -3.61 3.45 -6.62
N ALA A 87 -4.11 2.97 -7.74
CA ALA A 87 -4.67 3.86 -8.77
C ALA A 87 -6.05 3.47 -9.31
N GLU A 88 -6.49 2.23 -9.14
CA GLU A 88 -7.68 1.74 -9.86
C GLU A 88 -8.74 1.09 -8.98
N VAL A 89 -8.41 0.73 -7.73
CA VAL A 89 -9.44 0.38 -6.74
C VAL A 89 -10.21 1.66 -6.37
N PRO A 90 -11.55 1.69 -6.56
CA PRO A 90 -12.32 2.90 -6.33
C PRO A 90 -12.61 3.13 -4.84
N THR A 91 -12.78 4.38 -4.46
CA THR A 91 -13.22 4.80 -3.11
C THR A 91 -14.20 5.97 -3.19
N MET A 92 -14.80 6.31 -2.04
CA MET A 92 -15.64 7.51 -1.88
C MET A 92 -14.79 8.65 -1.31
N ALA A 93 -14.76 9.80 -1.99
CA ALA A 93 -14.11 11.00 -1.48
C ALA A 93 -14.89 12.27 -1.83
N ILE A 94 -14.63 13.35 -1.10
CA ILE A 94 -15.29 14.65 -1.30
C ILE A 94 -14.79 15.29 -2.61
N GLU A 95 -15.74 15.66 -3.48
CA GLU A 95 -15.46 16.27 -4.79
C GLU A 95 -15.98 17.71 -4.87
N LYS A 96 -17.22 17.94 -4.43
CA LYS A 96 -17.82 19.28 -4.43
C LYS A 96 -17.98 19.78 -3.00
N VAL A 97 -17.60 21.04 -2.79
CA VAL A 97 -17.68 21.73 -1.51
C VAL A 97 -18.46 23.03 -1.73
N PHE A 98 -19.66 23.10 -1.16
CA PHE A 98 -20.54 24.25 -1.18
C PHE A 98 -20.37 25.04 0.11
N ILE A 99 -19.78 26.22 0.01
CA ILE A 99 -19.48 27.09 1.16
C ILE A 99 -20.58 28.15 1.24
N TYR A 100 -21.36 28.12 2.33
CA TYR A 100 -22.38 29.14 2.59
C TYR A 100 -21.80 30.32 3.37
N ASN A 101 -20.99 30.03 4.38
CA ASN A 101 -20.27 31.04 5.13
C ASN A 101 -18.92 30.50 5.62
N ASN A 102 -17.83 31.11 5.19
CA ASN A 102 -16.49 30.91 5.75
C ASN A 102 -15.94 32.26 6.21
N THR A 103 -15.89 32.46 7.51
CA THR A 103 -15.27 33.65 8.14
C THR A 103 -13.97 33.31 8.85
N SER A 104 -13.43 32.11 8.59
CA SER A 104 -12.14 31.67 9.12
C SER A 104 -10.98 32.38 8.41
N ILE A 105 -9.77 32.12 8.89
CA ILE A 105 -8.54 32.64 8.27
C ILE A 105 -8.13 31.79 7.05
N ILE A 106 -8.56 30.52 7.00
CA ILE A 106 -8.22 29.62 5.91
C ILE A 106 -9.06 29.96 4.69
N GLN A 107 -8.39 30.13 3.55
CA GLN A 107 -9.04 30.40 2.28
C GLN A 107 -9.91 29.22 1.83
N ASP A 108 -10.98 29.54 1.12
CA ASP A 108 -11.99 28.58 0.66
C ASP A 108 -11.39 27.42 -0.14
N GLU A 109 -10.48 27.72 -1.08
CA GLU A 109 -9.82 26.72 -1.92
C GLU A 109 -8.91 25.78 -1.12
N ILE A 110 -8.22 26.31 -0.11
CA ILE A 110 -7.33 25.51 0.75
C ILE A 110 -8.16 24.61 1.67
N LEU A 111 -9.26 25.14 2.21
CA LEU A 111 -10.17 24.37 3.04
C LEU A 111 -10.83 23.25 2.23
N ALA A 112 -11.32 23.54 1.02
CA ALA A 112 -11.90 22.55 0.12
C ALA A 112 -10.89 21.44 -0.24
N HIS A 113 -9.64 21.80 -0.53
CA HIS A 113 -8.58 20.83 -0.78
C HIS A 113 -8.31 19.94 0.43
N ARG A 114 -8.27 20.49 1.65
CA ARG A 114 -8.09 19.69 2.88
C ARG A 114 -9.26 18.74 3.11
N LEU A 115 -10.50 19.21 2.93
CA LEU A 115 -11.70 18.38 3.05
C LEU A 115 -11.68 17.22 2.05
N GLY A 116 -11.25 17.48 0.81
CA GLY A 116 -11.09 16.47 -0.23
C GLY A 116 -10.16 15.30 0.14
N LEU A 117 -9.18 15.53 1.02
CA LEU A 117 -8.21 14.52 1.45
C LEU A 117 -8.64 13.73 2.69
N VAL A 118 -9.79 14.04 3.29
CA VAL A 118 -10.31 13.28 4.43
C VAL A 118 -10.89 11.96 3.91
N PRO A 119 -10.38 10.79 4.34
CA PRO A 119 -10.93 9.51 3.92
C PRO A 119 -12.34 9.33 4.52
N ILE A 120 -13.30 8.97 3.68
CA ILE A 120 -14.69 8.76 4.07
C ILE A 120 -14.96 7.26 4.19
N LYS A 121 -15.47 6.84 5.35
CA LYS A 121 -15.89 5.47 5.63
C LYS A 121 -17.23 5.19 4.96
N ALA A 122 -17.17 4.80 3.71
CA ALA A 122 -18.31 4.33 2.94
C ALA A 122 -17.84 3.24 1.97
N ASP A 123 -18.59 2.15 1.88
CA ASP A 123 -18.25 1.05 0.97
C ASP A 123 -18.54 1.47 -0.49
N PRO A 124 -17.51 1.66 -1.34
CA PRO A 124 -17.69 2.14 -2.70
C PRO A 124 -18.44 1.14 -3.60
N ARG A 125 -18.60 -0.12 -3.19
CA ARG A 125 -19.32 -1.13 -3.97
C ARG A 125 -20.84 -0.91 -3.97
N LEU A 126 -21.34 -0.19 -2.98
CA LEU A 126 -22.77 0.14 -2.83
C LEU A 126 -23.18 1.39 -3.62
N PHE A 127 -22.21 2.09 -4.23
CA PHE A 127 -22.44 3.32 -5.00
C PHE A 127 -22.01 3.15 -6.45
N GLU A 128 -22.73 3.80 -7.34
CA GLU A 128 -22.39 3.88 -8.75
C GLU A 128 -21.49 5.08 -9.05
N TYR A 129 -20.88 5.09 -10.24
CA TYR A 129 -20.15 6.26 -10.71
C TYR A 129 -21.15 7.33 -11.13
N ARG A 130 -20.92 8.56 -10.67
CA ARG A 130 -21.73 9.70 -11.09
C ARG A 130 -21.50 10.01 -12.58
N ASN A 131 -22.61 10.26 -13.29
CA ASN A 131 -22.55 10.77 -14.65
C ASN A 131 -21.97 12.19 -14.69
N SER A 132 -21.08 12.46 -15.65
CA SER A 132 -20.37 13.75 -15.74
C SER A 132 -21.28 14.97 -15.95
N GLU A 133 -22.51 14.77 -16.42
CA GLU A 133 -23.48 15.83 -16.68
C GLU A 133 -24.35 16.16 -15.45
N ASP A 134 -24.36 15.30 -14.42
CA ASP A 134 -25.18 15.49 -13.22
C ASP A 134 -24.41 16.29 -12.14
N GLN A 135 -24.99 17.42 -11.75
CA GLN A 135 -24.41 18.32 -10.73
C GLN A 135 -25.01 18.11 -9.34
N GLU A 136 -26.24 17.62 -9.25
CA GLU A 136 -26.99 17.54 -8.00
C GLU A 136 -26.64 16.21 -7.29
N GLY A 137 -26.64 15.12 -8.06
CA GLY A 137 -26.41 13.77 -7.57
C GLY A 137 -27.65 13.13 -6.96
N THR A 138 -27.68 11.81 -7.00
CA THR A 138 -28.80 10.99 -6.53
C THR A 138 -28.43 10.15 -5.32
N GLU A 139 -29.42 9.50 -4.69
CA GLU A 139 -29.18 8.60 -3.56
C GLU A 139 -28.26 7.40 -3.89
N ILE A 140 -28.02 7.11 -5.17
CA ILE A 140 -27.24 5.95 -5.65
C ILE A 140 -25.77 6.31 -5.90
N ASP A 141 -25.48 7.57 -6.24
CA ASP A 141 -24.14 8.02 -6.65
C ASP A 141 -23.43 8.94 -5.64
N THR A 142 -24.15 9.47 -4.63
CA THR A 142 -23.58 10.48 -3.73
C THR A 142 -23.89 10.32 -2.26
N ILE A 143 -22.96 10.84 -1.46
CA ILE A 143 -23.11 11.01 -0.01
C ILE A 143 -22.95 12.49 0.30
N GLN A 144 -23.95 13.07 0.97
CA GLN A 144 -23.90 14.44 1.42
C GLN A 144 -23.41 14.53 2.87
N LEU A 145 -22.45 15.41 3.11
CA LEU A 145 -21.88 15.68 4.43
C LEU A 145 -21.99 17.18 4.75
N GLN A 146 -22.10 17.53 6.02
CA GLN A 146 -22.17 18.92 6.49
C GLN A 146 -21.16 19.19 7.60
N LEU A 147 -20.47 20.32 7.48
CA LEU A 147 -19.62 20.88 8.54
C LEU A 147 -20.17 22.25 8.93
N LYS A 148 -20.71 22.34 10.14
CA LYS A 148 -21.29 23.57 10.68
C LYS A 148 -20.77 23.86 12.08
N VAL A 149 -19.81 24.77 12.18
CA VAL A 149 -19.10 25.06 13.43
C VAL A 149 -18.99 26.56 13.65
N LYS A 150 -19.27 27.00 14.88
CA LYS A 150 -19.12 28.39 15.32
C LYS A 150 -18.25 28.45 16.57
N CYS A 151 -17.19 29.25 16.51
CA CYS A 151 -16.28 29.43 17.63
C CYS A 151 -16.82 30.51 18.58
N THR A 152 -16.83 30.22 19.89
CA THR A 152 -17.31 31.14 20.94
C THR A 152 -16.35 31.21 22.11
N ARG A 153 -16.40 32.29 22.89
CA ARG A 153 -15.63 32.38 24.14
C ARG A 153 -16.27 31.47 25.18
N ASN A 154 -15.45 30.72 25.91
CA ASN A 154 -15.90 29.92 27.03
C ASN A 154 -16.19 30.82 28.24
N PRO A 155 -17.45 30.95 28.70
CA PRO A 155 -17.79 31.79 29.85
C PRO A 155 -17.19 31.30 31.17
N ARG A 156 -16.78 30.02 31.22
CA ARG A 156 -16.23 29.36 32.42
C ARG A 156 -14.70 29.30 32.40
N ALA A 157 -14.04 29.97 31.45
CA ALA A 157 -12.58 29.93 31.37
C ALA A 157 -11.94 30.55 32.63
N PRO A 158 -10.85 29.96 33.16
CA PRO A 158 -10.10 30.57 34.25
C PRO A 158 -9.56 31.94 33.84
N LYS A 159 -9.62 32.93 34.74
CA LYS A 159 -9.19 34.31 34.45
C LYS A 159 -7.70 34.42 34.10
N ASP A 160 -6.90 33.50 34.60
CA ASP A 160 -5.45 33.48 34.44
C ASP A 160 -5.00 32.52 33.32
N SER A 161 -5.95 31.87 32.63
CA SER A 161 -5.61 30.93 31.56
C SER A 161 -5.21 31.65 30.29
N SER A 162 -4.11 31.20 29.69
CA SER A 162 -3.64 31.63 28.37
C SER A 162 -3.87 30.56 27.30
N ASP A 163 -4.34 29.36 27.67
CA ASP A 163 -4.56 28.26 26.73
C ASP A 163 -5.83 28.50 25.89
N PRO A 164 -5.73 28.61 24.55
CA PRO A 164 -6.89 28.70 23.67
C PRO A 164 -7.93 27.58 23.88
N LYS A 165 -7.51 26.39 24.32
CA LYS A 165 -8.41 25.26 24.63
C LYS A 165 -9.32 25.51 25.80
N GLU A 166 -8.87 26.26 26.79
CA GLU A 166 -9.68 26.62 27.95
C GLU A 166 -10.51 27.88 27.67
N LEU A 167 -9.93 28.82 26.91
CA LEU A 167 -10.54 30.12 26.59
C LEU A 167 -11.68 30.03 25.56
N TYR A 168 -11.62 29.09 24.62
CA TYR A 168 -12.50 29.08 23.45
C TYR A 168 -13.13 27.70 23.20
N LEU A 169 -14.45 27.70 22.97
CA LEU A 169 -15.20 26.53 22.54
C LEU A 169 -15.16 26.44 21.00
N ASN A 170 -14.94 25.23 20.48
CA ASN A 170 -14.90 24.91 19.05
C ASN A 170 -13.88 25.74 18.23
N HIS A 171 -12.77 26.14 18.88
CA HIS A 171 -11.70 26.87 18.20
C HIS A 171 -10.80 25.95 17.35
N MET A 172 -10.88 24.63 17.55
CA MET A 172 -10.29 23.63 16.67
C MET A 172 -11.41 22.83 16.04
N VAL A 173 -11.43 22.81 14.71
CA VAL A 173 -12.42 22.08 13.91
C VAL A 173 -11.77 20.80 13.43
N TYR A 174 -12.34 19.67 13.83
CA TYR A 174 -11.84 18.34 13.49
C TYR A 174 -12.74 17.67 12.46
N SER A 175 -12.21 16.64 11.78
CA SER A 175 -13.02 15.80 10.88
C SER A 175 -14.23 15.21 11.59
N GLY A 176 -14.14 14.85 12.87
CA GLY A 176 -15.26 14.35 13.66
C GLY A 176 -16.45 15.31 13.80
N ASP A 177 -16.27 16.60 13.50
CA ASP A 177 -17.36 17.59 13.45
C ASP A 177 -18.22 17.47 12.17
N ILE A 178 -17.76 16.71 11.17
CA ILE A 178 -18.49 16.44 9.93
C ILE A 178 -19.63 15.47 10.20
N LYS A 179 -20.84 15.87 9.79
CA LYS A 179 -22.07 15.09 9.97
C LYS A 179 -22.58 14.60 8.62
N TRP A 180 -23.03 13.35 8.59
CA TRP A 180 -23.71 12.80 7.42
C TRP A 180 -25.15 13.33 7.33
N LEU A 181 -25.54 13.75 6.12
CA LEU A 181 -26.90 14.13 5.75
C LEU A 181 -27.43 13.08 4.77
N PRO A 182 -28.28 12.13 5.21
CA PRO A 182 -28.82 11.11 4.34
C PRO A 182 -29.70 11.71 3.24
N VAL A 183 -29.55 11.21 2.01
CA VAL A 183 -30.37 11.58 0.85
C VAL A 183 -31.36 10.46 0.54
N GLY A 184 -32.64 10.78 0.32
CA GLY A 184 -33.66 9.79 0.01
C GLY A 184 -33.76 8.67 1.07
N ASN A 185 -33.65 7.41 0.62
CA ASN A 185 -33.77 6.23 1.48
C ASN A 185 -32.43 5.78 2.11
N GLN A 186 -31.35 6.55 1.96
CA GLN A 186 -30.04 6.17 2.49
C GLN A 186 -30.04 5.96 4.01
N ALA A 187 -30.88 6.70 4.75
CA ALA A 187 -30.99 6.54 6.20
C ALA A 187 -31.37 5.11 6.61
N ASP A 188 -32.23 4.45 5.81
CA ASP A 188 -32.68 3.08 6.06
C ASP A 188 -31.68 2.06 5.51
N VAL A 189 -31.14 2.29 4.30
CA VAL A 189 -30.18 1.39 3.65
C VAL A 189 -28.87 1.29 4.44
N PHE A 190 -28.44 2.41 5.04
CA PHE A 190 -27.18 2.53 5.76
C PHE A 190 -27.36 2.72 7.26
N ALA A 191 -28.51 2.31 7.82
CA ALA A 191 -28.81 2.45 9.25
C ALA A 191 -27.72 1.84 10.15
N ASP A 192 -27.16 0.71 9.74
CA ASP A 192 -26.08 0.02 10.46
C ASP A 192 -24.66 0.50 10.05
N ALA A 193 -24.55 1.29 8.99
CA ALA A 193 -23.28 1.78 8.47
C ALA A 193 -22.93 3.14 9.09
N LYS A 194 -21.72 3.24 9.64
CA LYS A 194 -21.18 4.51 10.14
C LYS A 194 -20.58 5.32 9.00
N ILE A 195 -21.43 6.00 8.23
CA ILE A 195 -21.00 6.92 7.18
C ILE A 195 -20.44 8.20 7.83
N GLY A 196 -19.20 8.52 7.49
CA GLY A 196 -18.49 9.68 8.03
C GLY A 196 -16.98 9.60 7.78
N PRO A 197 -16.19 10.51 8.35
CA PRO A 197 -14.73 10.42 8.26
C PRO A 197 -14.22 9.15 8.95
N VAL A 198 -13.18 8.53 8.39
CA VAL A 198 -12.53 7.36 9.03
C VAL A 198 -11.87 7.76 10.35
N HIS A 199 -11.12 8.86 10.33
CA HIS A 199 -10.41 9.39 11.50
C HIS A 199 -11.13 10.64 11.98
N GLY A 200 -11.52 10.69 13.26
CA GLY A 200 -12.31 11.79 13.84
C GLY A 200 -11.49 12.99 14.33
N ASP A 201 -10.17 12.90 14.32
CA ASP A 201 -9.22 13.82 14.96
C ASP A 201 -8.33 14.58 13.95
N ILE A 202 -8.63 14.51 12.65
CA ILE A 202 -7.92 15.27 11.63
C ILE A 202 -8.29 16.75 11.79
N LEU A 203 -7.31 17.59 12.11
CA LEU A 203 -7.52 19.04 12.21
C LEU A 203 -7.78 19.65 10.83
N LEU A 204 -8.95 20.25 10.66
CA LEU A 204 -9.37 20.88 9.41
C LEU A 204 -9.05 22.37 9.41
N ALA A 205 -9.47 23.07 10.47
CA ALA A 205 -9.32 24.51 10.61
C ALA A 205 -9.14 24.92 12.08
N GLN A 206 -8.55 26.09 12.29
CA GLN A 206 -8.51 26.75 13.59
C GLN A 206 -9.24 28.09 13.51
N LEU A 207 -10.11 28.33 14.49
CA LEU A 207 -11.00 29.48 14.56
C LEU A 207 -10.68 30.37 15.76
N ARG A 208 -11.25 31.58 15.75
CA ARG A 208 -11.34 32.49 16.89
C ARG A 208 -12.79 32.91 17.11
N PRO A 209 -13.15 33.37 18.34
CA PRO A 209 -14.52 33.74 18.65
C PRO A 209 -15.12 34.74 17.66
N GLY A 210 -16.30 34.44 17.15
CA GLY A 210 -16.98 35.23 16.11
C GLY A 210 -16.82 34.66 14.70
N GLN A 211 -15.87 33.74 14.48
CA GLN A 211 -15.73 33.02 13.22
C GLN A 211 -16.62 31.78 13.20
N GLU A 212 -17.08 31.45 12.00
CA GLU A 212 -17.93 30.30 11.69
C GLU A 212 -17.63 29.70 10.32
N LEU A 213 -17.94 28.41 10.21
CA LEU A 213 -17.91 27.61 8.99
C LEU A 213 -19.30 26.99 8.81
N ASP A 214 -19.90 27.17 7.63
CA ASP A 214 -21.11 26.47 7.19
C ASP A 214 -20.90 25.94 5.77
N ILE A 215 -20.67 24.63 5.67
CA ILE A 215 -20.20 23.96 4.46
C ILE A 215 -20.97 22.67 4.25
N VAL A 216 -21.40 22.43 3.02
CA VAL A 216 -21.98 21.18 2.55
C VAL A 216 -21.05 20.54 1.52
N MET A 217 -20.86 19.24 1.60
CA MET A 217 -19.89 18.49 0.80
C MET A 217 -20.57 17.32 0.12
N HIS A 218 -20.29 17.09 -1.16
CA HIS A 218 -20.76 15.92 -1.89
C HIS A 218 -19.58 14.98 -2.13
N CYS A 219 -19.73 13.74 -1.65
CA CYS A 219 -18.79 12.66 -1.92
C CYS A 219 -19.27 11.86 -3.11
N VAL A 220 -18.33 11.43 -3.94
CA VAL A 220 -18.59 10.61 -5.14
C VAL A 220 -17.59 9.48 -5.19
N LYS A 221 -17.93 8.45 -5.98
CA LYS A 221 -17.04 7.34 -6.29
C LYS A 221 -16.00 7.77 -7.34
N GLY A 222 -14.73 7.50 -7.08
CA GLY A 222 -13.64 7.81 -8.00
C GLY A 222 -12.46 6.83 -7.86
N ILE A 223 -11.48 6.94 -8.75
CA ILE A 223 -10.28 6.09 -8.76
C ILE A 223 -9.00 6.91 -8.53
N GLY A 224 -7.99 6.31 -7.90
CA GLY A 224 -6.73 6.98 -7.57
C GLY A 224 -5.95 7.53 -8.77
N LYS A 225 -6.19 6.99 -9.97
CA LYS A 225 -5.59 7.44 -11.23
C LYS A 225 -6.08 8.85 -11.62
N ASP A 226 -7.31 9.20 -11.26
CA ASP A 226 -7.88 10.52 -11.51
C ASP A 226 -7.34 11.53 -10.50
N HIS A 227 -7.44 11.20 -9.21
CA HIS A 227 -6.89 12.02 -8.14
C HIS A 227 -6.41 11.16 -6.97
N ALA A 228 -5.27 11.50 -6.38
CA ALA A 228 -4.65 10.71 -5.30
C ALA A 228 -5.54 10.58 -4.05
N LYS A 229 -6.50 11.49 -3.84
CA LYS A 229 -7.49 11.42 -2.74
C LYS A 229 -8.35 10.16 -2.77
N PHE A 230 -8.49 9.53 -3.94
CA PHE A 230 -9.23 8.29 -4.11
C PHE A 230 -8.39 7.02 -3.86
N SER A 231 -7.09 7.16 -3.56
CA SER A 231 -6.26 6.00 -3.22
C SER A 231 -6.74 5.36 -1.92
N PRO A 232 -7.15 4.08 -1.90
CA PRO A 232 -7.59 3.40 -0.68
C PRO A 232 -6.44 3.05 0.26
N VAL A 233 -5.21 3.06 -0.25
CA VAL A 233 -4.01 2.68 0.50
C VAL A 233 -3.20 3.92 0.87
N ALA A 234 -2.64 3.92 2.08
CA ALA A 234 -1.58 4.83 2.47
C ALA A 234 -0.32 4.51 1.64
N THR A 235 0.08 3.24 1.63
CA THR A 235 1.05 2.71 0.70
C THR A 235 0.78 1.24 0.40
N ALA A 236 1.09 0.83 -0.82
CA ALA A 236 1.12 -0.56 -1.23
C ALA A 236 2.44 -0.80 -1.95
N SER A 237 3.23 -1.73 -1.41
CA SER A 237 4.55 -2.05 -1.96
C SER A 237 4.87 -3.53 -1.78
N TYR A 238 5.90 -3.97 -2.47
CA TYR A 238 6.47 -5.28 -2.26
C TYR A 238 7.99 -5.21 -2.31
N ARG A 239 8.62 -6.22 -1.72
CA ARG A 239 10.04 -6.50 -1.88
C ARG A 239 10.24 -7.99 -2.07
N LEU A 240 11.26 -8.38 -2.81
CA LEU A 240 11.64 -9.80 -2.93
C LEU A 240 12.20 -10.30 -1.60
N LEU A 241 12.01 -11.57 -1.25
CA LEU A 241 12.61 -12.17 -0.05
C LEU A 241 14.15 -12.09 -0.13
N PRO A 242 14.84 -11.45 0.83
CA PRO A 242 16.30 -11.52 0.93
C PRO A 242 16.77 -12.95 1.14
N GLU A 243 17.84 -13.32 0.46
CA GLU A 243 18.56 -14.57 0.67
C GLU A 243 20.02 -14.24 0.97
N ILE A 244 20.48 -14.61 2.15
CA ILE A 244 21.87 -14.40 2.58
C ILE A 244 22.51 -15.78 2.68
N THR A 245 23.54 -16.02 1.89
CA THR A 245 24.29 -17.28 1.91
C THR A 245 25.70 -17.05 2.42
N LEU A 246 26.10 -17.78 3.45
CA LEU A 246 27.49 -17.82 3.91
C LEU A 246 28.26 -18.86 3.09
N LEU A 247 29.31 -18.42 2.40
CA LEU A 247 30.10 -19.28 1.51
C LEU A 247 31.08 -20.16 2.30
N GLN A 248 31.41 -19.77 3.52
CA GLN A 248 32.31 -20.46 4.44
C GLN A 248 31.83 -20.27 5.87
N THR A 249 32.31 -21.10 6.79
CA THR A 249 32.08 -20.95 8.22
C THR A 249 32.80 -19.69 8.72
N ILE A 250 32.05 -18.75 9.31
CA ILE A 250 32.59 -17.51 9.87
C ILE A 250 32.53 -17.61 11.40
N GLU A 251 33.70 -17.54 12.04
CA GLU A 251 33.84 -17.76 13.49
C GLU A 251 34.48 -16.56 14.21
N GLY A 252 34.36 -16.54 15.54
CA GLY A 252 35.08 -15.62 16.41
C GLY A 252 34.70 -14.15 16.20
N GLU A 253 35.70 -13.28 16.16
CA GLU A 253 35.49 -11.82 16.03
C GLU A 253 34.88 -11.45 14.66
N GLN A 254 35.20 -12.20 13.60
CA GLN A 254 34.60 -11.99 12.28
C GLN A 254 33.09 -12.26 12.30
N ALA A 255 32.65 -13.26 13.07
CA ALA A 255 31.22 -13.57 13.23
C ALA A 255 30.48 -12.45 13.97
N GLU A 256 31.10 -11.87 15.02
CA GLU A 256 30.53 -10.72 15.73
C GLU A 256 30.42 -9.48 14.83
N ARG A 257 31.45 -9.22 14.02
CA ARG A 257 31.41 -8.11 13.06
C ARG A 257 30.37 -8.34 11.98
N LEU A 258 30.30 -9.56 11.42
CA LEU A 258 29.29 -9.94 10.45
C LEU A 258 27.88 -9.66 10.98
N LYS A 259 27.58 -10.06 12.22
CA LYS A 259 26.28 -9.80 12.85
C LYS A 259 25.93 -8.31 12.89
N ARG A 260 26.91 -7.42 13.10
CA ARG A 260 26.70 -5.95 13.13
C ARG A 260 26.45 -5.34 11.74
N CYS A 261 26.81 -6.03 10.67
CA CYS A 261 26.58 -5.58 9.30
C CYS A 261 25.12 -5.77 8.82
N PHE A 262 24.32 -6.56 9.53
CA PHE A 262 22.93 -6.88 9.17
C PHE A 262 21.93 -6.34 10.19
N SER A 263 20.65 -6.30 9.80
CA SER A 263 19.57 -5.94 10.73
C SER A 263 19.52 -6.90 11.94
N PRO A 264 19.12 -6.40 13.12
CA PRO A 264 18.93 -7.25 14.30
C PRO A 264 18.00 -8.45 14.01
N GLY A 265 18.40 -9.65 14.44
CA GLY A 265 17.64 -10.89 14.24
C GLY A 265 17.91 -11.62 12.91
N VAL A 266 18.68 -11.04 11.99
CA VAL A 266 19.04 -11.70 10.72
C VAL A 266 20.12 -12.75 10.92
N ILE A 267 21.22 -12.36 11.60
CA ILE A 267 22.36 -13.21 11.92
C ILE A 267 22.41 -13.44 13.44
N GLU A 268 22.51 -14.69 13.85
CA GLU A 268 22.78 -15.07 15.23
C GLU A 268 24.12 -15.78 15.36
N LEU A 269 24.62 -15.85 16.60
CA LEU A 269 25.87 -16.50 16.94
C LEU A 269 25.55 -17.76 17.74
N GLU A 270 25.87 -18.92 17.19
CA GLU A 270 25.78 -20.19 17.89
C GLU A 270 27.14 -20.55 18.49
N ASN A 271 27.13 -21.10 19.71
CA ASN A 271 28.36 -21.61 20.33
C ASN A 271 28.56 -23.07 19.94
N VAL A 272 29.52 -23.33 19.04
CA VAL A 272 29.90 -24.68 18.60
C VAL A 272 31.31 -24.96 19.10
N ASN A 273 31.48 -25.99 19.94
CA ASN A 273 32.79 -26.39 20.50
C ASN A 273 33.56 -25.22 21.17
N GLY A 274 32.85 -24.34 21.86
CA GLY A 274 33.44 -23.17 22.55
C GLY A 274 33.79 -21.98 21.63
N ARG A 275 33.43 -22.05 20.34
CA ARG A 275 33.62 -20.95 19.37
C ARG A 275 32.28 -20.37 18.94
N LYS A 276 32.23 -19.05 18.79
CA LYS A 276 31.06 -18.34 18.24
C LYS A 276 31.06 -18.49 16.72
N VAL A 277 30.02 -19.07 16.16
CA VAL A 277 29.85 -19.29 14.72
C VAL A 277 28.63 -18.52 14.24
N ALA A 278 28.75 -17.77 13.15
CA ALA A 278 27.63 -17.03 12.58
C ALA A 278 26.67 -17.96 11.81
N LYS A 279 25.37 -17.75 12.00
CA LYS A 279 24.31 -18.43 11.27
C LYS A 279 23.24 -17.45 10.84
N VAL A 280 22.76 -17.62 9.61
CA VAL A 280 21.60 -16.88 9.10
C VAL A 280 20.35 -17.51 9.68
N VAL A 281 19.59 -16.74 10.45
CA VAL A 281 18.37 -17.21 11.15
C VAL A 281 17.12 -16.75 10.43
N ASN A 282 17.04 -15.46 10.08
CA ASN A 282 15.88 -14.91 9.41
C ASN A 282 16.24 -13.79 8.42
N SER A 283 16.46 -14.17 7.16
CA SER A 283 16.78 -13.21 6.09
C SER A 283 15.64 -12.23 5.79
N ARG A 284 14.37 -12.54 6.16
CA ARG A 284 13.22 -11.65 5.95
C ARG A 284 13.40 -10.29 6.62
N LEU A 285 14.04 -10.26 7.78
CA LEU A 285 14.22 -9.04 8.59
C LEU A 285 15.28 -8.09 7.99
N ASP A 286 16.06 -8.56 7.03
CA ASP A 286 17.12 -7.75 6.45
C ASP A 286 16.55 -6.63 5.57
N THR A 287 17.14 -5.44 5.70
CA THR A 287 16.85 -4.30 4.82
C THR A 287 17.80 -4.26 3.62
N CYS A 288 18.80 -5.14 3.59
CA CYS A 288 19.87 -5.20 2.60
C CYS A 288 20.67 -3.90 2.49
N SER A 289 21.18 -3.42 3.63
CA SER A 289 22.08 -2.23 3.71
C SER A 289 23.37 -2.39 2.90
N ARG A 290 23.79 -3.64 2.64
CA ARG A 290 25.05 -4.03 1.98
C ARG A 290 26.32 -3.65 2.76
N GLU A 291 26.19 -3.36 4.06
CA GLU A 291 27.33 -2.97 4.90
C GLU A 291 28.46 -4.01 4.91
N VAL A 292 28.10 -5.31 4.80
CA VAL A 292 29.07 -6.42 4.72
C VAL A 292 30.07 -6.27 3.56
N LEU A 293 29.68 -5.62 2.47
CA LEU A 293 30.54 -5.45 1.29
C LEU A 293 31.64 -4.39 1.50
N ARG A 294 31.53 -3.56 2.54
CA ARG A 294 32.58 -2.58 2.91
C ARG A 294 33.75 -3.21 3.67
N HIS A 295 33.60 -4.45 4.14
CA HIS A 295 34.62 -5.17 4.90
C HIS A 295 35.36 -6.15 4.01
N ASP A 296 36.64 -5.87 3.71
CA ASP A 296 37.45 -6.67 2.77
C ASP A 296 37.61 -8.14 3.17
N ASP A 297 37.61 -8.42 4.46
CA ASP A 297 37.72 -9.77 5.00
C ASP A 297 36.38 -10.52 5.08
N LEU A 298 35.23 -9.85 4.90
CA LEU A 298 33.90 -10.47 4.90
C LEU A 298 33.25 -10.50 3.51
N LYS A 299 33.56 -9.54 2.63
CA LYS A 299 32.87 -9.37 1.33
C LYS A 299 32.91 -10.61 0.43
N ASN A 300 33.98 -11.42 0.53
CA ASN A 300 34.15 -12.65 -0.25
C ASN A 300 33.60 -13.90 0.46
N LEU A 301 33.11 -13.77 1.69
CA LEU A 301 32.56 -14.87 2.50
C LEU A 301 31.04 -14.92 2.48
N VAL A 302 30.39 -13.89 1.93
CA VAL A 302 28.94 -13.71 1.98
C VAL A 302 28.42 -13.38 0.59
N LYS A 303 27.32 -14.02 0.23
CA LYS A 303 26.58 -13.75 -0.98
C LYS A 303 25.22 -13.18 -0.62
N LEU A 304 24.95 -11.98 -1.13
CA LEU A 304 23.67 -11.30 -0.97
C LEU A 304 22.82 -11.52 -2.22
N GLY A 305 21.63 -12.08 -2.03
CA GLY A 305 20.68 -12.34 -3.09
C GLY A 305 19.25 -11.99 -2.69
N ARG A 306 18.35 -12.12 -3.66
CA ARG A 306 16.90 -12.10 -3.47
C ARG A 306 16.30 -13.26 -4.26
N VAL A 307 15.30 -13.91 -3.69
CA VAL A 307 14.52 -14.96 -4.36
C VAL A 307 13.54 -14.29 -5.33
N ARG A 308 13.61 -14.60 -6.62
CA ARG A 308 12.89 -13.85 -7.68
C ARG A 308 11.38 -14.02 -7.62
N ASP A 309 10.91 -15.22 -7.30
CA ASP A 309 9.51 -15.62 -7.31
C ASP A 309 8.84 -15.52 -5.93
N HIS A 310 9.52 -14.93 -4.93
CA HIS A 310 9.00 -14.76 -3.57
C HIS A 310 8.87 -13.28 -3.24
N PHE A 311 7.64 -12.78 -3.32
CA PHE A 311 7.30 -11.40 -3.02
C PHE A 311 6.74 -11.27 -1.62
N ILE A 312 7.26 -10.33 -0.84
CA ILE A 312 6.70 -9.90 0.43
C ILE A 312 5.91 -8.62 0.17
N PHE A 313 4.58 -8.72 0.19
CA PHE A 313 3.69 -7.58 0.05
C PHE A 313 3.40 -6.94 1.40
N SER A 314 3.32 -5.61 1.40
CA SER A 314 2.78 -4.82 2.51
C SER A 314 1.74 -3.85 1.95
N VAL A 315 0.52 -3.96 2.47
CA VAL A 315 -0.63 -3.14 2.09
C VAL A 315 -1.15 -2.46 3.34
N GLU A 316 -1.10 -1.13 3.35
CA GLU A 316 -1.60 -0.29 4.43
C GLU A 316 -2.84 0.45 3.94
N SER A 317 -4.01 0.11 4.46
CA SER A 317 -5.28 0.79 4.19
C SER A 317 -5.34 2.14 4.89
N THR A 318 -6.04 3.11 4.28
CA THR A 318 -6.40 4.38 4.93
C THR A 318 -7.56 4.23 5.93
N GLY A 319 -8.19 3.05 5.97
CA GLY A 319 -9.29 2.67 6.86
C GLY A 319 -10.69 2.78 6.22
N ILE A 320 -10.78 3.06 4.92
CA ILE A 320 -12.04 3.06 4.15
C ILE A 320 -12.59 1.63 4.04
N LEU A 321 -11.73 0.68 3.66
CA LEU A 321 -11.99 -0.76 3.57
C LEU A 321 -10.84 -1.52 4.21
N PRO A 322 -11.06 -2.72 4.78
CA PRO A 322 -9.98 -3.54 5.30
C PRO A 322 -9.07 -4.03 4.16
N PRO A 323 -7.76 -4.23 4.43
CA PRO A 323 -6.75 -4.47 3.40
C PRO A 323 -6.90 -5.82 2.65
N ASP A 324 -7.49 -6.83 3.27
CA ASP A 324 -7.83 -8.11 2.65
C ASP A 324 -8.87 -7.96 1.52
N VAL A 325 -9.89 -7.13 1.75
CA VAL A 325 -10.87 -6.75 0.73
C VAL A 325 -10.19 -5.94 -0.37
N LEU A 326 -9.29 -5.00 -0.04
CA LEU A 326 -8.57 -4.22 -1.05
C LEU A 326 -7.77 -5.10 -2.03
N VAL A 327 -7.05 -6.10 -1.51
CA VAL A 327 -6.28 -7.04 -2.36
C VAL A 327 -7.23 -7.85 -3.26
N THR A 328 -8.37 -8.30 -2.72
CA THR A 328 -9.39 -9.03 -3.49
C THR A 328 -9.98 -8.17 -4.60
N GLU A 329 -10.34 -6.93 -4.31
CA GLU A 329 -10.86 -5.98 -5.30
C GLU A 329 -9.81 -5.67 -6.38
N ALA A 330 -8.54 -5.55 -6.00
CA ALA A 330 -7.47 -5.32 -6.98
C ALA A 330 -7.31 -6.50 -7.97
N ILE A 331 -7.50 -7.74 -7.50
CA ILE A 331 -7.51 -8.92 -8.37
C ILE A 331 -8.73 -8.88 -9.30
N ASN A 332 -9.92 -8.57 -8.77
CA ASN A 332 -11.15 -8.47 -9.55
C ASN A 332 -11.04 -7.41 -10.65
N VAL A 333 -10.44 -6.25 -10.38
CA VAL A 333 -10.20 -5.20 -11.39
C VAL A 333 -9.34 -5.73 -12.54
N LEU A 334 -8.30 -6.51 -12.26
CA LEU A 334 -7.48 -7.10 -13.32
C LEU A 334 -8.27 -8.13 -14.15
N ILE A 335 -9.08 -8.96 -13.48
CA ILE A 335 -9.96 -9.94 -14.15
C ILE A 335 -10.95 -9.21 -15.08
N SER A 336 -11.62 -8.17 -14.59
CA SER A 336 -12.59 -7.40 -15.37
C SER A 336 -11.95 -6.72 -16.58
N LYS A 337 -10.70 -6.28 -16.49
CA LYS A 337 -9.96 -5.74 -17.64
C LYS A 337 -9.72 -6.78 -18.73
N CYS A 338 -9.31 -7.99 -18.36
CA CYS A 338 -9.14 -9.08 -19.31
C CYS A 338 -10.47 -9.48 -19.95
N GLN A 339 -11.53 -9.62 -19.15
CA GLN A 339 -12.88 -9.94 -19.63
C GLN A 339 -13.42 -8.90 -20.61
N LYS A 340 -13.20 -7.60 -20.34
CA LYS A 340 -13.64 -6.53 -21.23
C LYS A 340 -13.11 -6.71 -22.66
N PHE A 341 -11.81 -6.95 -22.82
CA PHE A 341 -11.20 -7.11 -24.14
C PHE A 341 -11.61 -8.42 -24.82
N LEU A 342 -11.86 -9.49 -24.07
CA LEU A 342 -12.42 -10.73 -24.64
C LEU A 342 -13.80 -10.48 -25.24
N THR A 343 -14.69 -9.80 -24.51
CA THR A 343 -16.02 -9.45 -25.01
C THR A 343 -15.94 -8.55 -26.26
N GLU A 344 -15.02 -7.57 -26.28
CA GLU A 344 -14.83 -6.71 -27.45
C GLU A 344 -14.37 -7.50 -28.69
N LEU A 345 -13.46 -8.48 -28.52
CA LEU A 345 -13.03 -9.35 -29.61
C LEU A 345 -14.18 -10.22 -30.14
N ASP A 346 -14.97 -10.83 -29.24
CA ASP A 346 -16.12 -11.64 -29.62
C ASP A 346 -17.15 -10.82 -30.42
N THR A 347 -17.39 -9.56 -30.03
CA THR A 347 -18.30 -8.68 -30.79
C THR A 347 -17.78 -8.34 -32.19
N THR A 348 -16.46 -8.17 -32.36
CA THR A 348 -15.88 -7.86 -33.67
C THR A 348 -15.83 -9.04 -34.63
N GLU A 349 -15.85 -10.28 -34.13
CA GLU A 349 -15.93 -11.47 -34.99
C GLU A 349 -17.37 -11.80 -35.45
N MET A 350 -18.38 -11.18 -34.82
CA MET A 350 -19.79 -11.33 -35.16
C MET A 350 -20.29 -10.33 -36.23
N ASP A 351 -19.56 -9.23 -36.45
CA ASP A 351 -19.76 -8.26 -37.52
C ASP A 351 -18.89 -8.60 -38.76
#